data_AF-A0A359E6D2-F1
#
_entry.id   AF-A0A359E6D2-F1
#
_cell.length_a   1.000
_cell.length_b   1.000
_cell.length_c   1.000
_cell.angle_alpha   90.00
_cell.angle_beta   90.00
_cell.angle_gamma   90.00
#
_symmetry.space_group_name_H-M   'P 1'
#
loop_
_entity.id
_entity.type
_entity.pdbx_description
1 polymer ?
#
loop_
_entity_poly.entity_id
_entity_poly.type
_entity_poly.pdbx_seq_one_letter_code
_entity_poly.pdbx_strand_id
1 'polypeptide(L)' 'AKAAAFFKSYGGNVTAAVRDIGEEPTLGDLIGSVKTMLDAYEEGHIDRLFLVSNEFVNT' A
#
# COMPACT_ATOMS: atom_id res chain seq x y z
N ALA A 1 -8.44 -3.05 6.43
CA ALA A 1 -8.28 -3.55 7.82
C ALA A 1 -7.56 -4.90 7.93
N LYS A 2 -7.91 -5.93 7.13
CA LYS A 2 -7.33 -7.29 7.24
C LYS A 2 -5.80 -7.34 7.10
N ALA A 3 -5.22 -6.67 6.09
CA ALA A 3 -3.78 -6.67 5.85
C ALA A 3 -2.98 -6.02 7.00
N ALA A 4 -3.40 -4.85 7.47
CA ALA A 4 -2.74 -4.17 8.59
C ALA A 4 -2.74 -5.00 9.87
N ALA A 5 -3.83 -5.72 10.16
CA ALA A 5 -3.91 -6.62 11.31
C ALA A 5 -2.94 -7.80 11.18
N PHE A 6 -2.84 -8.40 9.99
CA PHE A 6 -1.91 -9.50 9.70
C PHE A 6 -0.45 -9.08 9.86
N PHE A 7 -0.03 -7.97 9.25
CA PHE A 7 1.38 -7.52 9.35
C PHE A 7 1.73 -7.03 10.75
N LYS A 8 0.77 -6.50 11.52
CA LYS A 8 0.96 -6.17 12.93
C LYS A 8 1.25 -7.40 13.78
N SER A 9 0.65 -8.56 13.47
CA SER A 9 0.87 -9.80 14.23
C SER A 9 2.07 -10.62 13.73
N TYR A 10 2.30 -10.66 12.42
CA TYR A 10 3.35 -11.46 11.81
C TYR A 10 4.73 -10.79 11.88
N GLY A 11 4.75 -9.46 11.93
CA GLY A 11 5.97 -8.66 11.82
C GLY A 11 6.19 -8.21 10.38
N GLY A 12 6.74 -6.99 10.25
CA GLY A 12 6.97 -6.31 8.98
C GLY A 12 7.06 -4.80 9.20
N ASN A 13 7.95 -4.12 8.48
CA ASN A 13 8.08 -2.67 8.56
C ASN A 13 6.97 -1.99 7.74
N VAL A 14 5.81 -1.77 8.38
CA VAL A 14 4.68 -1.10 7.74
C VAL A 14 4.85 0.42 7.86
N THR A 15 5.30 1.07 6.78
CA THR A 15 5.59 2.51 6.75
C THR A 15 4.36 3.38 6.48
N ALA A 16 3.36 2.85 5.76
CA ALA A 16 2.09 3.53 5.48
C ALA A 16 0.96 2.50 5.36
N ALA A 17 -0.24 2.87 5.81
CA ALA A 17 -1.44 2.05 5.65
C ALA A 17 -2.67 2.94 5.45
N VAL A 18 -3.37 2.75 4.33
CA VAL A 18 -4.67 3.37 4.06
C VAL A 18 -5.78 2.39 4.45
N ARG A 19 -6.84 2.89 5.09
CA ARG A 19 -8.00 2.11 5.51
C ARG A 19 -9.27 2.73 4.93
N ASP A 20 -10.34 1.94 4.92
CA ASP A 20 -11.71 2.42 4.69
C ASP A 20 -11.92 3.09 3.32
N ILE A 21 -11.25 2.58 2.28
CA ILE A 21 -11.26 3.10 0.89
C ILE A 21 -12.58 2.82 0.14
N GLY A 22 -13.55 2.18 0.79
CA GLY A 22 -14.89 1.93 0.23
C GLY A 22 -14.92 1.06 -1.03
N GLU A 23 -16.07 1.09 -1.73
CA GLU A 23 -16.30 0.40 -3.01
C GLU A 23 -15.87 1.25 -4.22
N GLU A 24 -15.84 2.58 -4.07
CA GLU A 24 -15.38 3.53 -5.10
C GLU A 24 -14.15 4.28 -4.60
N PRO A 25 -12.97 3.64 -4.60
CA PRO A 25 -11.74 4.29 -4.17
C PRO A 25 -11.38 5.43 -5.11
N THR A 26 -11.01 6.59 -4.58
CA THR A 26 -10.49 7.70 -5.39
C THR A 26 -8.97 7.71 -5.39
N LEU A 27 -8.38 8.31 -6.42
CA LEU A 27 -6.94 8.51 -6.48
C LEU A 27 -6.43 9.34 -5.28
N GLY A 28 -7.24 10.29 -4.81
CA GLY A 28 -6.93 11.14 -3.64
C GLY A 28 -6.65 10.33 -2.38
N ASP A 29 -7.36 9.22 -2.18
CA ASP A 29 -7.21 8.36 -1.00
C ASP A 29 -5.88 7.59 -0.99
N LEU A 30 -5.26 7.41 -2.16
CA LEU A 30 -4.06 6.61 -2.34
C LEU A 30 -2.78 7.46 -2.52
N ILE A 31 -2.91 8.67 -3.09
CA ILE A 31 -1.78 9.56 -3.43
C ILE A 31 -0.80 9.73 -2.27
N GLY A 32 -1.30 9.95 -1.04
CA GLY A 32 -0.43 10.18 0.11
C GLY A 32 0.50 9.00 0.39
N SER A 33 -0.05 7.78 0.41
CA SER A 33 0.74 6.57 0.66
C SER A 33 1.68 6.21 -0.49
N VAL A 34 1.25 6.45 -1.74
CA VAL A 34 2.08 6.21 -2.92
C VAL A 34 3.26 7.20 -2.95
N LYS A 35 3.01 8.48 -2.66
CA LYS A 35 4.05 9.50 -2.61
C LYS A 35 5.17 9.14 -1.62
N THR A 36 4.83 8.71 -0.40
CA THR A 36 5.85 8.29 0.59
C THR A 36 6.74 7.16 0.06
N MET A 37 6.19 6.22 -0.70
CA MET A 37 6.97 5.12 -1.27
C MET A 37 7.82 5.57 -2.47
N LEU A 38 7.33 6.52 -3.27
CA LEU A 38 8.09 7.11 -4.37
C LEU A 38 9.24 7.98 -3.86
N ASP A 39 9.00 8.83 -2.87
CA ASP A 39 10.03 9.66 -2.22
C ASP A 39 11.15 8.74 -1.67
N ALA A 40 10.81 7.64 -1.00
CA ALA A 40 11.78 6.66 -0.50
C ALA A 40 12.60 5.98 -1.62
N TYR A 41 12.03 5.81 -2.80
CA TYR A 41 12.75 5.27 -3.95
C TYR A 41 13.71 6.31 -4.54
N GLU A 42 13.26 7.56 -4.70
CA GLU A 42 14.08 8.66 -5.20
C GLU A 42 15.27 8.97 -4.29
N GLU A 43 15.07 8.87 -2.96
CA GLU A 43 16.11 9.07 -1.95
C GLU A 43 17.06 7.86 -1.79
N GLY A 44 16.81 6.76 -2.51
CA GLY A 44 17.63 5.54 -2.45
C GLY A 44 17.46 4.74 -1.17
N HIS A 45 16.38 4.98 -0.42
CA HIS A 45 16.02 4.14 0.74
C HIS A 45 15.47 2.78 0.33
N ILE A 46 14.89 2.68 -0.87
CA ILE A 46 14.49 1.43 -1.51
C ILE A 46 14.94 1.41 -2.98
N ASP A 47 15.37 0.24 -3.46
CA ASP A 47 15.80 0.08 -4.86
C ASP A 47 14.68 -0.46 -5.77
N ARG A 48 13.58 -0.95 -5.18
CA ARG A 48 12.47 -1.60 -5.90
C ARG A 48 11.15 -1.39 -5.17
N LEU A 49 10.12 -1.07 -5.95
CA LEU A 49 8.74 -0.96 -5.48
C LEU A 49 7.87 -2.00 -6.19
N PHE A 50 7.06 -2.74 -5.43
CA PHE A 50 6.15 -3.76 -5.96
C PHE A 50 4.71 -3.43 -5.58
N LEU A 51 3.79 -3.61 -6.52
CA LEU A 51 2.35 -3.53 -6.27
C LEU A 51 1.80 -4.96 -6.15
N VAL A 52 1.16 -5.26 -5.03
CA VAL A 52 0.52 -6.55 -4.78
C VAL A 52 -0.97 -6.34 -4.65
N SER A 53 -1.73 -6.89 -5.59
CA SER A 53 -3.19 -6.85 -5.63
C SER A 53 -3.73 -8.15 -6.20
N ASN A 54 -5.04 -8.36 -6.07
CA ASN A 54 -5.71 -9.40 -6.83
C ASN A 54 -6.12 -8.81 -8.18
N GLU A 55 -5.84 -9.55 -9.25
CA GLU A 55 -6.36 -9.26 -10.58
C GLU A 55 -7.68 -10.01 -10.76
N PHE A 56 -8.73 -9.29 -11.13
CA PHE A 56 -10.02 -9.92 -11.44
C PHE A 56 -9.97 -10.52 -12.85
N VAL A 57 -10.10 -11.84 -12.95
CA VAL A 57 -10.04 -12.56 -14.25
C VAL A 57 -11.43 -12.98 -14.71
N ASN A 58 -12.22 -13.62 -13.84
CA ASN A 58 -13.64 -13.85 -14.05
C ASN A 58 -14.36 -14.07 -12.71
N THR A 59 -15.68 -14.24 -12.79
CA THR A 59 -16.50 -14.86 -11.74
C THR A 59 -16.64 -16.35 -11.99
#